data_AF-A0A061R3F0-F1
#
_entry.id   AF-A0A061R3F0-F1
#
_cell.length_a   1.000
_cell.length_b   1.000
_cell.length_c   1.000
_cell.angle_alpha   90.00
_cell.angle_beta   90.00
_cell.angle_gamma   90.00
#
_symmetry.space_group_name_H-M   'P 1'
#
loop_
_entity.id
_entity.type
_entity.pdbx_description
1 polymer ?
#
loop_
_entity_poly.entity_id
_entity_poly.type
_entity_poly.pdbx_seq_one_letter_code
_entity_poly.pdbx_strand_id
1 'polypeptide(L)'
;MRLSLHEATEWLRCNEPTLTELSLDESGIGAEGAKELAKALRQSSKLKQLNLRKNAFGAEGAKALAEALKHNSVLTRLSLGDNGIGAEGAAAIAEALRHNGALTVLSLQHNGIGAEGAEMMAKALRHNGALKQIHLIKNGIGDEGASALAETLRHNSSITDLGLQWNRIGDKGAKVLAKALQHNRSLKELYLGKNTVGEEGVKALAEALRHNSTLTKLNLRSNKVGADGCIALKEALRHNSALTELCLDSNGISEELLQELETALSAEGPGQQVSPPHTVPSSRIEEIPFSELQLGPVIGTGSSKTIHHSQWRGQDVAILVLHSRDAAAELAVFERLTRRPGLTCLFGVSRDSKGRQMLVTEFAPMGSLNKVLADLEDDGRSASDLVLMKCAMQVCEGMMQLVEEGLIHRDLALRNVLVFGFSPENYRAVHVKVTDYGLTQEGLCYYGGSEAVPIRWMPPEALKRRKWSEKSDIWAFGVLMWELWSAAEVPFAFVSSDEEVARIVTRGQRLEKPEGCPDCVFALMQRCWEGQAECRPSFQELQTELLSLYVELAVS
;
A
#
# COMPACT_ATOMS: atom_id res chain seq x y z
N MET A 1 -34.10 -16.02 5.97
CA MET A 1 -35.37 -16.53 6.54
C MET A 1 -35.70 -15.67 7.73
N ARG A 2 -36.89 -15.04 7.80
CA ARG A 2 -37.29 -14.29 9.01
C ARG A 2 -37.74 -15.31 10.05
N LEU A 3 -36.87 -15.61 11.00
CA LEU A 3 -37.17 -16.49 12.13
C LEU A 3 -37.96 -15.71 13.18
N SER A 4 -38.94 -16.35 13.82
CA SER A 4 -39.54 -15.80 15.02
C SER A 4 -38.52 -15.78 16.17
N LEU A 5 -38.76 -14.96 17.20
CA LEU A 5 -37.92 -14.94 18.40
C LEU A 5 -37.82 -16.32 19.05
N HIS A 6 -38.94 -17.06 19.11
CA HIS A 6 -38.98 -18.39 19.71
C HIS A 6 -38.13 -19.40 18.95
N GLU A 7 -38.26 -19.46 17.61
CA GLU A 7 -37.44 -20.34 16.78
C GLU A 7 -35.96 -19.98 16.89
N ALA A 8 -35.64 -18.68 16.90
CA ALA A 8 -34.28 -18.21 17.06
C ALA A 8 -33.69 -18.60 18.43
N THR A 9 -34.44 -18.46 19.53
CA THR A 9 -33.94 -18.86 20.85
C THR A 9 -33.76 -20.37 20.98
N GLU A 10 -34.64 -21.17 20.37
CA GLU A 10 -34.48 -22.63 20.28
C GLU A 10 -33.24 -23.03 19.48
N TRP A 11 -33.03 -22.44 18.31
CA TRP A 11 -31.86 -22.77 17.48
C TRP A 11 -30.54 -22.41 18.18
N LEU A 12 -30.52 -21.29 18.91
CA LEU A 12 -29.37 -20.90 19.72
C LEU A 12 -29.11 -21.86 20.89
N ARG A 13 -30.17 -22.32 21.58
CA ARG A 13 -30.07 -23.31 22.66
C ARG A 13 -29.57 -24.66 22.14
N CYS A 14 -30.10 -25.13 21.02
CA CYS A 14 -29.75 -26.40 20.41
C CYS A 14 -28.41 -26.37 19.65
N ASN A 15 -27.73 -25.22 19.58
CA ASN A 15 -26.48 -25.06 18.86
C ASN A 15 -26.57 -25.56 17.41
N GLU A 16 -27.64 -25.15 16.72
CA GLU A 16 -27.92 -25.53 15.33
C GLU A 16 -26.65 -25.39 14.47
N PRO A 17 -26.07 -26.49 13.95
CA PRO A 17 -24.74 -26.47 13.34
C PRO A 17 -24.61 -25.52 12.17
N THR A 18 -25.72 -25.25 11.48
CA THR A 18 -25.79 -24.38 10.32
C THR A 18 -26.00 -22.91 10.67
N LEU A 19 -26.39 -22.57 11.91
CA LEU A 19 -26.71 -21.21 12.33
C LEU A 19 -25.44 -20.43 12.70
N THR A 20 -24.75 -19.92 11.68
CA THR A 20 -23.59 -19.03 11.85
C THR A 20 -23.96 -17.55 11.81
N GLU A 21 -25.12 -17.21 11.24
CA GLU A 21 -25.62 -15.85 11.08
C GLU A 21 -27.12 -15.77 11.37
N LEU A 22 -27.54 -14.75 12.12
CA LEU A 22 -28.94 -14.55 12.50
C LEU A 22 -29.31 -13.07 12.41
N SER A 23 -30.42 -12.77 11.73
CA SER A 23 -31.03 -11.44 11.71
C SER A 23 -32.44 -11.51 12.28
N LEU A 24 -32.68 -10.71 13.32
CA LEU A 24 -33.99 -10.44 13.89
C LEU A 24 -34.23 -8.92 13.90
N ASP A 25 -33.82 -8.22 12.84
CA ASP A 25 -34.07 -6.80 12.70
C ASP A 25 -35.56 -6.51 12.58
N GLU A 26 -36.00 -5.38 13.15
CA GLU A 26 -37.39 -4.92 13.07
C GLU A 26 -38.42 -5.98 13.54
N SER A 27 -38.07 -6.76 14.56
CA SER A 27 -38.89 -7.89 15.05
C SER A 27 -39.70 -7.57 16.31
N GLY A 28 -39.63 -6.33 16.82
CA GLY A 28 -40.43 -5.88 17.96
C GLY A 28 -40.16 -6.65 19.26
N ILE A 29 -38.93 -7.16 19.44
CA ILE A 29 -38.55 -8.07 20.53
C ILE A 29 -38.71 -7.42 21.93
N GLY A 30 -38.41 -6.12 22.06
CA GLY A 30 -38.45 -5.39 23.33
C GLY A 30 -37.42 -5.86 24.36
N ALA A 31 -37.46 -5.26 25.56
CA ALA A 31 -36.51 -5.57 26.64
C ALA A 31 -36.63 -7.02 27.16
N GLU A 32 -37.84 -7.55 27.30
CA GLU A 32 -38.06 -8.91 27.80
C GLU A 32 -37.62 -9.97 26.79
N GLY A 33 -37.92 -9.78 25.51
CA GLY A 33 -37.42 -10.67 24.46
C GLY A 33 -35.90 -10.62 24.34
N ALA A 34 -35.27 -9.46 24.59
CA ALA A 34 -33.80 -9.35 24.65
C ALA A 34 -33.20 -10.17 25.80
N LYS A 35 -33.87 -10.22 26.96
CA LYS A 35 -33.47 -11.10 28.08
C LYS A 35 -33.57 -12.58 27.72
N GLU A 36 -34.64 -12.98 27.04
CA GLU A 36 -34.77 -14.36 26.57
C GLU A 36 -33.68 -14.71 25.56
N LEU A 37 -33.44 -13.83 24.59
CA LEU A 37 -32.39 -14.00 23.60
C LEU A 37 -30.99 -14.05 24.23
N ALA A 38 -30.71 -13.19 25.21
CA ALA A 38 -29.44 -13.17 25.92
C ALA A 38 -29.15 -14.50 26.64
N LYS A 39 -30.16 -15.12 27.26
CA LYS A 39 -30.03 -16.43 27.89
C LYS A 39 -29.62 -17.51 26.88
N ALA A 40 -30.24 -17.52 25.70
CA ALA A 40 -29.91 -18.47 24.64
C ALA A 40 -28.53 -18.17 24.02
N LEU A 41 -28.22 -16.90 23.77
CA LEU A 41 -26.95 -16.46 23.19
C LEU A 41 -25.76 -16.85 24.07
N ARG A 42 -25.90 -16.80 25.40
CA ARG A 42 -24.84 -17.21 26.34
C ARG A 42 -24.33 -18.63 26.10
N GLN A 43 -25.20 -19.53 25.64
CA GLN A 43 -24.88 -20.95 25.40
C GLN A 43 -24.56 -21.26 23.93
N SER A 44 -24.76 -20.31 23.04
CA SER A 44 -24.51 -20.49 21.61
C SER A 44 -23.01 -20.54 21.30
N SER A 45 -22.62 -21.62 20.65
CA SER A 45 -21.24 -21.93 20.25
C SER A 45 -21.03 -21.90 18.73
N LYS A 46 -22.08 -21.57 17.96
CA LYS A 46 -22.08 -21.57 16.49
C LYS A 46 -22.30 -20.19 15.88
N LEU A 47 -23.09 -19.35 16.53
CA LEU A 47 -23.47 -18.06 15.98
C LEU A 47 -22.30 -17.07 16.01
N LYS A 48 -21.86 -16.63 14.82
CA LYS A 48 -20.77 -15.67 14.64
C LYS A 48 -21.26 -14.25 14.38
N GLN A 49 -22.45 -14.10 13.79
CA GLN A 49 -23.01 -12.79 13.42
C GLN A 49 -24.47 -12.66 13.88
N LEU A 50 -24.78 -11.54 14.54
CA LEU A 50 -26.11 -11.27 15.09
C LEU A 50 -26.55 -9.84 14.77
N ASN A 51 -27.66 -9.70 14.06
CA ASN A 51 -28.29 -8.42 13.76
C ASN A 51 -29.63 -8.26 14.51
N LEU A 52 -29.70 -7.27 15.40
CA LEU A 52 -30.84 -7.00 16.29
C LEU A 52 -31.30 -5.54 16.21
N ARG A 53 -31.13 -4.90 15.06
CA ARG A 53 -31.51 -3.49 14.91
C ARG A 53 -33.02 -3.28 15.06
N LYS A 54 -33.44 -2.11 15.53
CA LYS A 54 -34.85 -1.68 15.57
C LYS A 54 -35.77 -2.63 16.36
N ASN A 55 -35.38 -2.97 17.58
CA ASN A 55 -36.13 -3.88 18.46
C ASN A 55 -36.54 -3.26 19.81
N ALA A 56 -36.32 -1.96 20.01
CA ALA A 56 -36.74 -1.23 21.21
C ALA A 56 -36.29 -1.89 22.54
N PHE A 57 -35.03 -2.36 22.60
CA PHE A 57 -34.49 -3.03 23.78
C PHE A 57 -34.41 -2.14 25.03
N GLY A 58 -34.18 -0.85 24.86
CA GLY A 58 -33.84 0.06 25.96
C GLY A 58 -32.53 -0.31 26.65
N ALA A 59 -32.23 0.39 27.75
CA ALA A 59 -31.07 0.09 28.58
C ALA A 59 -31.14 -1.32 29.21
N GLU A 60 -32.33 -1.78 29.60
CA GLU A 60 -32.53 -3.08 30.24
C GLU A 60 -32.25 -4.27 29.32
N GLY A 61 -32.71 -4.22 28.07
CA GLY A 61 -32.37 -5.25 27.09
C GLY A 61 -30.88 -5.25 26.74
N ALA A 62 -30.24 -4.07 26.68
CA ALA A 62 -28.80 -3.96 26.50
C ALA A 62 -27.99 -4.55 27.66
N LYS A 63 -28.40 -4.31 28.92
CA LYS A 63 -27.80 -4.92 30.12
C LYS A 63 -27.85 -6.45 30.05
N ALA A 64 -28.99 -7.01 29.63
CA ALA A 64 -29.13 -8.45 29.48
C ALA A 64 -28.19 -9.02 28.41
N LEU A 65 -28.12 -8.39 27.23
CA LEU A 65 -27.22 -8.80 26.16
C LEU A 65 -25.75 -8.65 26.55
N ALA A 66 -25.39 -7.57 27.27
CA ALA A 66 -24.04 -7.37 27.79
C ALA A 66 -23.62 -8.51 28.73
N GLU A 67 -24.52 -8.98 29.61
CA GLU A 67 -24.23 -10.11 30.48
C GLU A 67 -23.98 -11.40 29.70
N ALA A 68 -24.73 -11.64 28.62
CA ALA A 68 -24.46 -12.78 27.72
C ALA A 68 -23.10 -12.65 27.02
N LEU A 69 -22.73 -11.44 26.58
CA LEU A 69 -21.47 -11.17 25.91
C LEU A 69 -20.24 -11.40 26.80
N LYS A 70 -20.32 -11.20 28.12
CA LYS A 70 -19.19 -11.52 29.01
C LYS A 70 -18.73 -12.99 28.91
N HIS A 71 -19.65 -13.89 28.56
CA HIS A 71 -19.40 -15.32 28.50
C HIS A 71 -19.34 -15.87 27.08
N ASN A 72 -19.98 -15.21 26.12
CA ASN A 72 -19.98 -15.67 24.74
C ASN A 72 -18.63 -15.36 24.07
N SER A 73 -17.88 -16.42 23.74
CA SER A 73 -16.56 -16.35 23.09
C SER A 73 -16.59 -16.64 21.59
N VAL A 74 -17.78 -16.72 20.97
CA VAL A 74 -17.94 -17.11 19.56
C VAL A 74 -18.49 -15.98 18.70
N LEU A 75 -19.34 -15.12 19.25
CA LEU A 75 -19.97 -14.03 18.52
C LEU A 75 -18.91 -12.98 18.15
N THR A 76 -18.68 -12.83 16.85
CA THR A 76 -17.66 -11.92 16.31
C THR A 76 -18.24 -10.61 15.79
N ARG A 77 -19.53 -10.58 15.42
CA ARG A 77 -20.21 -9.40 14.89
C ARG A 77 -21.58 -9.20 15.53
N LEU A 78 -21.82 -8.01 16.05
CA LEU A 78 -23.08 -7.67 16.72
C LEU A 78 -23.59 -6.28 16.27
N SER A 79 -24.85 -6.22 15.87
CA SER A 79 -25.53 -4.98 15.53
C SER A 79 -26.74 -4.74 16.43
N LEU A 80 -26.69 -3.65 17.18
CA LEU A 80 -27.71 -3.21 18.15
C LEU A 80 -28.26 -1.82 17.82
N GLY A 81 -28.17 -1.40 16.57
CA GLY A 81 -28.59 -0.05 16.18
C GLY A 81 -30.09 0.20 16.37
N ASP A 82 -30.48 1.42 16.72
CA ASP A 82 -31.88 1.85 16.84
C ASP A 82 -32.67 1.04 17.90
N ASN A 83 -32.14 0.99 19.12
CA ASN A 83 -32.74 0.23 20.23
C ASN A 83 -32.98 1.07 21.48
N GLY A 84 -32.71 2.38 21.45
CA GLY A 84 -32.91 3.27 22.60
C GLY A 84 -32.04 2.89 23.82
N ILE A 85 -30.83 2.39 23.57
CA ILE A 85 -29.93 1.83 24.62
C ILE A 85 -29.54 2.88 25.68
N GLY A 86 -29.36 4.14 25.30
CA GLY A 86 -28.94 5.22 26.19
C GLY A 86 -27.52 5.06 26.76
N ALA A 87 -27.12 5.99 27.62
CA ALA A 87 -25.82 5.97 28.29
C ALA A 87 -25.66 4.75 29.21
N GLU A 88 -26.69 4.42 29.99
CA GLU A 88 -26.68 3.27 30.92
C GLU A 88 -26.47 1.93 30.20
N GLY A 89 -27.22 1.69 29.12
CA GLY A 89 -27.07 0.46 28.35
C GLY A 89 -25.71 0.38 27.64
N ALA A 90 -25.18 1.52 27.17
CA ALA A 90 -23.84 1.59 26.61
C ALA A 90 -22.76 1.28 27.65
N ALA A 91 -22.92 1.77 28.89
CA ALA A 91 -22.02 1.44 29.99
C ALA A 91 -22.01 -0.07 30.30
N ALA A 92 -23.18 -0.72 30.27
CA ALA A 92 -23.26 -2.17 30.45
C ALA A 92 -22.52 -2.93 29.33
N ILE A 93 -22.71 -2.52 28.07
CA ILE A 93 -22.00 -3.10 26.93
C ILE A 93 -20.48 -2.85 27.04
N ALA A 94 -20.07 -1.65 27.43
CA ALA A 94 -18.67 -1.31 27.68
C ALA A 94 -18.04 -2.25 28.71
N GLU A 95 -18.72 -2.49 29.84
CA GLU A 95 -18.23 -3.41 30.86
C GLU A 95 -18.09 -4.84 30.32
N ALA A 96 -19.02 -5.30 29.48
CA ALA A 96 -18.90 -6.60 28.84
C ALA A 96 -17.69 -6.69 27.90
N LEU A 97 -17.40 -5.62 27.14
CA LEU A 97 -16.24 -5.56 26.25
C LEU A 97 -14.91 -5.64 27.00
N ARG A 98 -14.82 -5.27 28.27
CA ARG A 98 -13.55 -5.42 29.03
C ARG A 98 -13.11 -6.88 29.18
N HIS A 99 -14.06 -7.81 29.06
CA HIS A 99 -13.83 -9.24 29.21
C HIS A 99 -14.02 -10.01 27.90
N ASN A 100 -14.77 -9.46 26.94
CA ASN A 100 -15.03 -10.12 25.68
C ASN A 100 -13.85 -9.96 24.69
N GLY A 101 -13.14 -11.07 24.44
CA GLY A 101 -12.06 -11.16 23.46
C GLY A 101 -12.46 -11.69 22.07
N ALA A 102 -13.75 -11.91 21.83
CA ALA A 102 -14.25 -12.54 20.60
C ALA A 102 -14.88 -11.52 19.63
N LEU A 103 -15.54 -10.50 20.16
CA LEU A 103 -16.26 -9.52 19.35
C LEU A 103 -15.28 -8.61 18.62
N THR A 104 -15.36 -8.62 17.28
CA THR A 104 -14.51 -7.84 16.39
C THR A 104 -15.24 -6.67 15.75
N VAL A 105 -16.57 -6.75 15.61
CA VAL A 105 -17.41 -5.70 15.02
C VAL A 105 -18.62 -5.42 15.93
N LEU A 106 -18.79 -4.16 16.32
CA LEU A 106 -19.93 -3.71 17.12
C LEU A 106 -20.57 -2.45 16.52
N SER A 107 -21.87 -2.52 16.23
CA SER A 107 -22.66 -1.38 15.80
C SER A 107 -23.69 -0.98 16.86
N LEU A 108 -23.58 0.25 17.36
CA LEU A 108 -24.47 0.86 18.35
C LEU A 108 -25.13 2.14 17.81
N GLN A 109 -25.28 2.27 16.49
CA GLN A 109 -25.85 3.46 15.87
C GLN A 109 -27.27 3.80 16.35
N HIS A 110 -27.60 5.09 16.40
CA HIS A 110 -28.92 5.60 16.76
C HIS A 110 -29.46 5.09 18.10
N ASN A 111 -28.70 5.24 19.16
CA ASN A 111 -29.07 4.74 20.50
C ASN A 111 -29.08 5.80 21.60
N GLY A 112 -28.80 7.08 21.28
CA GLY A 112 -28.80 8.16 22.27
C GLY A 112 -27.76 7.97 23.37
N ILE A 113 -26.59 7.43 23.04
CA ILE A 113 -25.52 7.10 23.99
C ILE A 113 -25.00 8.34 24.73
N GLY A 114 -24.93 9.50 24.05
CA GLY A 114 -24.41 10.74 24.63
C GLY A 114 -22.90 10.71 24.89
N ALA A 115 -22.38 11.80 25.46
CA ALA A 115 -20.97 11.92 25.83
C ALA A 115 -20.57 10.94 26.96
N GLU A 116 -21.43 10.79 27.98
CA GLU A 116 -21.19 9.90 29.12
C GLU A 116 -21.07 8.43 28.70
N GLY A 117 -22.00 7.95 27.87
CA GLY A 117 -21.91 6.58 27.35
C GLY A 117 -20.70 6.37 26.44
N ALA A 118 -20.31 7.38 25.66
CA ALA A 118 -19.09 7.32 24.84
C ALA A 118 -17.81 7.27 25.70
N GLU A 119 -17.78 7.97 26.83
CA GLU A 119 -16.69 7.89 27.80
C GLU A 119 -16.55 6.49 28.40
N MET A 120 -17.67 5.86 28.75
CA MET A 120 -17.66 4.48 29.26
C MET A 120 -17.14 3.51 28.20
N MET A 121 -17.60 3.64 26.96
CA MET A 121 -17.10 2.85 25.83
C MET A 121 -15.59 3.07 25.63
N ALA A 122 -15.13 4.32 25.66
CA ALA A 122 -13.71 4.65 25.52
C ALA A 122 -12.85 3.98 26.59
N LYS A 123 -13.26 4.05 27.87
CA LYS A 123 -12.58 3.40 29.00
C LYS A 123 -12.44 1.89 28.82
N ALA A 124 -13.49 1.22 28.34
CA ALA A 124 -13.45 -0.21 28.06
C ALA A 124 -12.51 -0.55 26.89
N LEU A 125 -12.60 0.22 25.80
CA LEU A 125 -11.83 -0.01 24.59
C LEU A 125 -10.33 0.22 24.78
N ARG A 126 -9.90 1.02 25.77
CA ARG A 126 -8.48 1.22 26.09
C ARG A 126 -7.70 -0.08 26.29
N HIS A 127 -8.37 -1.12 26.79
CA HIS A 127 -7.76 -2.42 27.09
C HIS A 127 -8.28 -3.57 26.23
N ASN A 128 -9.27 -3.33 25.37
CA ASN A 128 -9.82 -4.37 24.49
C ASN A 128 -8.96 -4.52 23.22
N GLY A 129 -8.26 -5.64 23.10
CA GLY A 129 -7.44 -5.97 21.93
C GLY A 129 -8.17 -6.64 20.77
N ALA A 130 -9.44 -7.04 20.97
CA ALA A 130 -10.22 -7.84 20.02
C ALA A 130 -11.02 -6.99 19.04
N LEU A 131 -11.69 -5.94 19.53
CA LEU A 131 -12.59 -5.12 18.72
C LEU A 131 -11.82 -4.34 17.65
N LYS A 132 -12.20 -4.53 16.39
CA LYS A 132 -11.59 -3.90 15.21
C LYS A 132 -12.45 -2.76 14.69
N GLN A 133 -13.77 -2.94 14.70
CA GLN A 133 -14.73 -1.99 14.14
C GLN A 133 -15.77 -1.58 15.18
N ILE A 134 -15.96 -0.27 15.33
CA ILE A 134 -17.01 0.28 16.19
C ILE A 134 -17.77 1.40 15.49
N HIS A 135 -19.09 1.23 15.38
CA HIS A 135 -19.98 2.21 14.72
C HIS A 135 -20.92 2.86 15.73
N LEU A 136 -20.72 4.16 15.97
CA LEU A 136 -21.45 4.99 16.93
C LEU A 136 -22.27 6.09 16.24
N ILE A 137 -22.70 5.88 14.99
CA ILE A 137 -23.46 6.86 14.19
C ILE A 137 -24.71 7.36 14.94
N LYS A 138 -25.00 8.67 14.89
CA LYS A 138 -26.26 9.27 15.38
C LYS A 138 -26.52 9.03 16.89
N ASN A 139 -25.51 9.25 17.73
CA ASN A 139 -25.58 9.01 19.17
C ASN A 139 -25.46 10.27 20.05
N GLY A 140 -25.26 11.45 19.47
CA GLY A 140 -25.14 12.70 20.23
C GLY A 140 -23.91 12.74 21.14
N ILE A 141 -22.79 12.17 20.67
CA ILE A 141 -21.54 12.05 21.43
C ILE A 141 -20.93 13.41 21.81
N GLY A 142 -21.04 14.42 20.93
CA GLY A 142 -20.47 15.74 21.14
C GLY A 142 -18.94 15.77 21.17
N ASP A 143 -18.38 16.94 21.48
CA ASP A 143 -16.93 17.13 21.57
C ASP A 143 -16.33 16.44 22.81
N GLU A 144 -17.08 16.39 23.90
CA GLU A 144 -16.68 15.74 25.15
C GLU A 144 -16.50 14.23 24.97
N GLY A 145 -17.46 13.56 24.32
CA GLY A 145 -17.35 12.13 24.03
C GLY A 145 -16.28 11.83 22.96
N ALA A 146 -16.09 12.72 21.98
CA ALA A 146 -14.98 12.61 21.02
C ALA A 146 -13.60 12.71 21.71
N SER A 147 -13.48 13.56 22.73
CA SER A 147 -12.26 13.67 23.56
C SER A 147 -11.95 12.37 24.30
N ALA A 148 -12.96 11.74 24.90
CA ALA A 148 -12.77 10.45 25.57
C ALA A 148 -12.30 9.36 24.59
N LEU A 149 -12.92 9.28 23.40
CA LEU A 149 -12.51 8.34 22.34
C LEU A 149 -11.09 8.63 21.83
N ALA A 150 -10.73 9.91 21.67
CA ALA A 150 -9.40 10.32 21.23
C ALA A 150 -8.33 9.85 22.22
N GLU A 151 -8.54 10.01 23.53
CA GLU A 151 -7.60 9.54 24.55
C GLU A 151 -7.41 8.02 24.49
N THR A 152 -8.48 7.27 24.24
CA THR A 152 -8.40 5.82 24.03
C THR A 152 -7.61 5.45 22.78
N LEU A 153 -7.78 6.16 21.66
CA LEU A 153 -7.05 5.89 20.41
C LEU A 153 -5.53 6.08 20.57
N ARG A 154 -5.05 6.87 21.52
CA ARG A 154 -3.60 7.02 21.78
C ARG A 154 -2.95 5.73 22.30
N HIS A 155 -3.75 4.82 22.86
CA HIS A 155 -3.27 3.59 23.51
C HIS A 155 -3.80 2.32 22.85
N ASN A 156 -5.00 2.38 22.26
CA ASN A 156 -5.59 1.24 21.61
C ASN A 156 -4.93 1.01 20.24
N SER A 157 -4.49 -0.22 20.00
CA SER A 157 -3.89 -0.67 18.74
C SER A 157 -4.74 -1.71 18.00
N SER A 158 -5.98 -1.97 18.46
CA SER A 158 -6.87 -2.96 17.87
C SER A 158 -7.87 -2.37 16.89
N ILE A 159 -8.40 -1.18 17.18
CA ILE A 159 -9.43 -0.53 16.37
C ILE A 159 -8.81 -0.05 15.06
N THR A 160 -9.39 -0.52 13.96
CA THR A 160 -9.05 -0.15 12.58
C THR A 160 -10.14 0.73 11.96
N ASP A 161 -11.40 0.63 12.41
CA ASP A 161 -12.53 1.32 11.78
C ASP A 161 -13.42 1.99 12.85
N LEU A 162 -13.56 3.32 12.78
CA LEU A 162 -14.31 4.12 13.75
C LEU A 162 -15.37 4.99 13.08
N GLY A 163 -16.64 4.68 13.34
CA GLY A 163 -17.79 5.41 12.83
C GLY A 163 -18.35 6.43 13.83
N LEU A 164 -18.26 7.73 13.51
CA LEU A 164 -18.71 8.85 14.35
C LEU A 164 -19.66 9.83 13.63
N GLN A 165 -20.31 9.40 12.56
CA GLN A 165 -21.21 10.25 11.80
C GLN A 165 -22.42 10.73 12.64
N TRP A 166 -22.98 11.92 12.36
CA TRP A 166 -24.18 12.43 13.04
C TRP A 166 -24.06 12.58 14.57
N ASN A 167 -22.90 12.99 15.09
CA ASN A 167 -22.65 13.05 16.53
C ASN A 167 -22.49 14.46 17.11
N ARG A 168 -22.73 15.51 16.33
CA ARG A 168 -22.55 16.92 16.74
C ARG A 168 -21.11 17.21 17.20
N ILE A 169 -20.13 16.57 16.57
CA ILE A 169 -18.71 16.83 16.80
C ILE A 169 -18.33 18.12 16.07
N GLY A 170 -17.78 19.10 16.78
CA GLY A 170 -17.27 20.36 16.25
C GLY A 170 -15.74 20.39 16.17
N ASP A 171 -15.19 21.60 16.04
CA ASP A 171 -13.75 21.81 15.93
C ASP A 171 -12.98 21.32 17.14
N LYS A 172 -13.55 21.43 18.35
CA LYS A 172 -12.86 20.99 19.57
C LYS A 172 -12.68 19.47 19.56
N GLY A 173 -13.73 18.71 19.23
CA GLY A 173 -13.68 17.26 19.10
C GLY A 173 -12.78 16.80 17.95
N ALA A 174 -12.82 17.48 16.80
CA ALA A 174 -11.91 17.18 15.69
C ALA A 174 -10.44 17.44 16.04
N LYS A 175 -10.12 18.53 16.75
CA LYS A 175 -8.76 18.85 17.21
C LYS A 175 -8.17 17.79 18.14
N VAL A 176 -8.96 17.24 19.06
CA VAL A 176 -8.48 16.17 19.96
C VAL A 176 -8.32 14.84 19.23
N LEU A 177 -9.23 14.50 18.31
CA LEU A 177 -9.09 13.33 17.44
C LEU A 177 -7.82 13.43 16.58
N ALA A 178 -7.56 14.59 15.98
CA ALA A 178 -6.36 14.86 15.21
C ALA A 178 -5.07 14.60 16.02
N LYS A 179 -4.99 15.13 17.26
CA LYS A 179 -3.85 14.86 18.15
C LYS A 179 -3.67 13.37 18.45
N ALA A 180 -4.76 12.62 18.61
CA ALA A 180 -4.68 11.18 18.80
C ALA A 180 -4.15 10.45 17.55
N LEU A 181 -4.61 10.86 16.36
CA LEU A 181 -4.17 10.28 15.08
C LEU A 181 -2.67 10.44 14.83
N GLN A 182 -2.03 11.51 15.30
CA GLN A 182 -0.58 11.67 15.17
C GLN A 182 0.21 10.51 15.79
N HIS A 183 -0.34 9.86 16.81
CA HIS A 183 0.30 8.75 17.53
C HIS A 183 -0.31 7.38 17.26
N ASN A 184 -1.60 7.32 16.92
CA ASN A 184 -2.25 6.05 16.63
C ASN A 184 -1.67 5.43 15.35
N ARG A 185 -1.45 4.11 15.39
CA ARG A 185 -0.88 3.31 14.29
C ARG A 185 -1.75 2.13 13.89
N SER A 186 -3.02 2.12 14.30
CA SER A 186 -3.95 1.02 14.01
C SER A 186 -5.14 1.47 13.18
N LEU A 187 -5.63 2.69 13.39
CA LEU A 187 -6.82 3.20 12.75
C LEU A 187 -6.57 3.42 11.26
N LYS A 188 -7.42 2.79 10.45
CA LYS A 188 -7.42 2.83 8.98
C LYS A 188 -8.58 3.68 8.45
N GLU A 189 -9.74 3.60 9.10
CA GLU A 189 -10.94 4.28 8.63
C GLU A 189 -11.57 5.14 9.74
N LEU A 190 -11.74 6.43 9.46
CA LEU A 190 -12.39 7.39 10.35
C LEU A 190 -13.54 8.09 9.64
N TYR A 191 -14.75 7.92 10.17
CA TYR A 191 -15.94 8.54 9.61
C TYR A 191 -16.52 9.65 10.49
N LEU A 192 -16.40 10.88 10.03
CA LEU A 192 -16.85 12.11 10.69
C LEU A 192 -17.97 12.84 9.93
N GLY A 193 -18.61 12.21 8.94
CA GLY A 193 -19.66 12.84 8.16
C GLY A 193 -20.88 13.31 8.98
N LYS A 194 -21.59 14.33 8.50
CA LYS A 194 -22.79 14.93 9.12
C LYS A 194 -22.54 15.38 10.57
N ASN A 195 -21.38 15.99 10.81
CA ASN A 195 -21.03 16.64 12.06
C ASN A 195 -20.97 18.17 11.85
N THR A 196 -20.37 18.89 12.79
CA THR A 196 -20.21 20.35 12.77
C THR A 196 -18.74 20.76 12.72
N VAL A 197 -17.87 19.93 12.14
CA VAL A 197 -16.44 20.20 12.00
C VAL A 197 -16.24 21.38 11.03
N GLY A 198 -15.68 22.47 11.52
CA GLY A 198 -15.32 23.67 10.77
C GLY A 198 -13.90 23.61 10.20
N GLU A 199 -13.50 24.71 9.54
CA GLU A 199 -12.16 24.90 8.97
C GLU A 199 -11.05 24.61 9.99
N GLU A 200 -11.23 25.05 11.23
CA GLU A 200 -10.26 24.89 12.31
C GLU A 200 -10.07 23.43 12.74
N GLY A 201 -11.15 22.66 12.77
CA GLY A 201 -11.08 21.22 13.02
C GLY A 201 -10.43 20.48 11.86
N VAL A 202 -10.74 20.88 10.62
CA VAL A 202 -10.13 20.29 9.42
C VAL A 202 -8.64 20.60 9.33
N LYS A 203 -8.20 21.82 9.59
CA LYS A 203 -6.77 22.20 9.65
C LYS A 203 -6.00 21.29 10.62
N ALA A 204 -6.58 20.99 11.77
CA ALA A 204 -5.96 20.07 12.73
C ALA A 204 -5.90 18.63 12.19
N LEU A 205 -6.97 18.13 11.56
CA LEU A 205 -6.97 16.82 10.92
C LEU A 205 -5.93 16.73 9.80
N ALA A 206 -5.80 17.78 8.99
CA ALA A 206 -4.79 17.88 7.95
C ALA A 206 -3.36 17.82 8.53
N GLU A 207 -3.06 18.57 9.59
CA GLU A 207 -1.76 18.48 10.25
C GLU A 207 -1.50 17.08 10.82
N ALA A 208 -2.53 16.40 11.35
CA ALA A 208 -2.38 15.02 11.80
C ALA A 208 -2.08 14.05 10.64
N LEU A 209 -2.71 14.24 9.48
CA LEU A 209 -2.46 13.43 8.28
C LEU A 209 -1.01 13.55 7.82
N ARG A 210 -0.36 14.71 7.91
CA ARG A 210 1.06 14.85 7.52
C ARG A 210 2.00 13.82 8.18
N HIS A 211 1.66 13.34 9.38
CA HIS A 211 2.48 12.40 10.15
C HIS A 211 1.86 11.01 10.30
N ASN A 212 0.57 10.85 9.99
CA ASN A 212 -0.13 9.59 10.15
C ASN A 212 0.00 8.73 8.88
N SER A 213 0.61 7.55 8.99
CA SER A 213 0.83 6.63 7.87
C SER A 213 -0.13 5.43 7.85
N THR A 214 -1.20 5.44 8.66
CA THR A 214 -2.08 4.27 8.81
C THR A 214 -3.52 4.51 8.39
N LEU A 215 -3.98 5.76 8.47
CA LEU A 215 -5.34 6.14 8.10
C LEU A 215 -5.45 6.16 6.57
N THR A 216 -6.20 5.22 6.02
CA THR A 216 -6.46 5.08 4.59
C THR A 216 -7.76 5.77 4.16
N LYS A 217 -8.73 5.93 5.08
CA LYS A 217 -10.03 6.55 4.77
C LYS A 217 -10.44 7.60 5.79
N LEU A 218 -10.82 8.78 5.30
CA LEU A 218 -11.35 9.88 6.10
C LEU A 218 -12.64 10.41 5.46
N ASN A 219 -13.77 10.26 6.14
CA ASN A 219 -15.04 10.80 5.67
C ASN A 219 -15.42 12.08 6.43
N LEU A 220 -15.48 13.21 5.73
CA LEU A 220 -15.85 14.53 6.25
C LEU A 220 -17.13 15.08 5.57
N ARG A 221 -17.91 14.25 4.88
CA ARG A 221 -19.14 14.65 4.18
C ARG A 221 -20.08 15.45 5.07
N SER A 222 -20.68 16.53 4.55
CA SER A 222 -21.67 17.34 5.25
C SER A 222 -21.18 17.89 6.59
N ASN A 223 -20.02 18.52 6.58
CA ASN A 223 -19.48 19.33 7.67
C ASN A 223 -19.42 20.81 7.22
N LYS A 224 -18.55 21.60 7.83
CA LYS A 224 -18.26 22.99 7.48
C LYS A 224 -16.78 23.14 7.11
N VAL A 225 -16.29 22.27 6.21
CA VAL A 225 -14.87 22.16 5.88
C VAL A 225 -14.26 23.50 5.44
N GLY A 226 -15.00 24.30 4.64
CA GLY A 226 -14.56 25.61 4.15
C GLY A 226 -13.36 25.56 3.20
N ALA A 227 -13.04 26.70 2.58
CA ALA A 227 -11.97 26.78 1.58
C ALA A 227 -10.59 26.57 2.22
N ASP A 228 -10.37 27.20 3.38
CA ASP A 228 -9.15 27.10 4.16
C ASP A 228 -8.87 25.68 4.66
N GLY A 229 -9.93 24.95 5.06
CA GLY A 229 -9.82 23.54 5.44
C GLY A 229 -9.44 22.65 4.25
N CYS A 230 -9.99 22.93 3.07
CA CYS A 230 -9.62 22.23 1.83
C CYS A 230 -8.16 22.48 1.44
N ILE A 231 -7.69 23.73 1.52
CA ILE A 231 -6.29 24.08 1.24
C ILE A 231 -5.36 23.33 2.19
N ALA A 232 -5.70 23.27 3.49
CA ALA A 232 -4.93 22.51 4.46
C ALA A 232 -4.90 21.01 4.15
N LEU A 233 -6.04 20.40 3.78
CA LEU A 233 -6.11 19.00 3.38
C LEU A 233 -5.24 18.72 2.15
N LYS A 234 -5.33 19.57 1.12
CA LYS A 234 -4.52 19.47 -0.10
C LYS A 234 -3.03 19.51 0.23
N GLU A 235 -2.62 20.42 1.11
CA GLU A 235 -1.24 20.55 1.54
C GLU A 235 -0.78 19.34 2.37
N ALA A 236 -1.65 18.77 3.21
CA ALA A 236 -1.33 17.56 3.96
C ALA A 236 -1.15 16.33 3.06
N LEU A 237 -1.98 16.20 2.02
CA LEU A 237 -1.93 15.10 1.06
C LEU A 237 -0.64 15.07 0.23
N ARG A 238 0.07 16.20 0.10
CA ARG A 238 1.41 16.23 -0.51
C ARG A 238 2.45 15.42 0.27
N HIS A 239 2.20 15.17 1.56
CA HIS A 239 3.11 14.46 2.46
C HIS A 239 2.54 13.12 2.95
N ASN A 240 1.23 12.91 2.80
CA ASN A 240 0.55 11.71 3.24
C ASN A 240 0.27 10.77 2.05
N SER A 241 0.95 9.64 2.01
CA SER A 241 0.74 8.58 1.00
C SER A 241 -0.19 7.45 1.48
N ALA A 242 -0.69 7.53 2.72
CA ALA A 242 -1.51 6.49 3.32
C ALA A 242 -3.00 6.66 3.00
N LEU A 243 -3.48 7.91 2.94
CA LEU A 243 -4.89 8.23 2.73
C LEU A 243 -5.28 8.04 1.26
N THR A 244 -6.13 7.05 1.00
CA THR A 244 -6.60 6.70 -0.34
C THR A 244 -8.05 7.13 -0.60
N GLU A 245 -8.82 7.38 0.46
CA GLU A 245 -10.22 7.81 0.35
C GLU A 245 -10.50 9.01 1.25
N LEU A 246 -10.88 10.15 0.65
CA LEU A 246 -11.32 11.34 1.38
C LEU A 246 -12.65 11.82 0.81
N CYS A 247 -13.71 11.73 1.61
CA CYS A 247 -15.07 12.11 1.21
C CYS A 247 -15.43 13.49 1.77
N LEU A 248 -15.70 14.45 0.87
CA LEU A 248 -15.97 15.86 1.20
C LEU A 248 -17.33 16.37 0.73
N ASP A 249 -18.23 15.49 0.27
CA ASP A 249 -19.52 15.92 -0.31
C ASP A 249 -20.31 16.84 0.62
N SER A 250 -21.10 17.74 0.05
CA SER A 250 -22.01 18.61 0.80
C SER A 250 -21.31 19.51 1.84
N ASN A 251 -20.08 19.95 1.58
CA ASN A 251 -19.36 20.94 2.39
C ASN A 251 -19.36 22.36 1.80
N GLY A 252 -20.07 22.59 0.68
CA GLY A 252 -20.11 23.89 0.00
C GLY A 252 -18.78 24.26 -0.67
N ILE A 253 -18.02 23.25 -1.12
CA ILE A 253 -16.72 23.40 -1.79
C ILE A 253 -16.98 23.57 -3.30
N SER A 254 -16.17 24.40 -3.98
CA SER A 254 -16.24 24.52 -5.44
C SER A 254 -15.76 23.24 -6.13
N GLU A 255 -16.33 22.93 -7.30
CA GLU A 255 -15.92 21.77 -8.12
C GLU A 255 -14.43 21.82 -8.48
N GLU A 256 -13.88 23.01 -8.73
CA GLU A 256 -12.44 23.21 -8.99
C GLU A 256 -11.56 22.73 -7.83
N LEU A 257 -11.92 23.08 -6.59
CA LEU A 257 -11.15 22.71 -5.41
C LEU A 257 -11.34 21.23 -5.03
N LEU A 258 -12.53 20.67 -5.32
CA LEU A 258 -12.76 19.23 -5.22
C LEU A 258 -11.90 18.47 -6.23
N GLN A 259 -11.84 18.92 -7.49
CA GLN A 259 -10.98 18.32 -8.50
C GLN A 259 -9.50 18.41 -8.13
N GLU A 260 -9.04 19.51 -7.53
CA GLU A 260 -7.68 19.64 -7.03
C GLU A 260 -7.38 18.67 -5.88
N LEU A 261 -8.34 18.46 -4.97
CA LEU A 261 -8.22 17.52 -3.86
C LEU A 261 -8.30 16.06 -4.33
N GLU A 262 -9.18 15.75 -5.27
CA GLU A 262 -9.22 14.46 -5.96
C GLU A 262 -7.94 14.23 -6.74
N THR A 263 -7.36 15.26 -7.35
CA THR A 263 -6.03 15.17 -7.97
C THR A 263 -4.92 15.09 -6.92
N ALA A 264 -5.13 15.47 -5.65
CA ALA A 264 -4.15 15.27 -4.59
C ALA A 264 -4.29 13.90 -3.91
N LEU A 265 -5.47 13.27 -3.98
CA LEU A 265 -5.76 11.90 -3.52
C LEU A 265 -5.45 10.86 -4.60
N SER A 266 -5.75 11.22 -5.85
CA SER A 266 -5.51 10.46 -7.09
C SER A 266 -4.22 10.88 -7.79
N ALA A 267 -3.56 11.95 -7.36
CA ALA A 267 -2.12 11.89 -7.16
C ALA A 267 -1.90 10.98 -5.96
N GLU A 268 -2.22 9.71 -6.20
CA GLU A 268 -1.44 8.60 -5.70
C GLU A 268 -0.02 9.10 -5.53
N GLY A 269 0.54 8.94 -4.32
CA GLY A 269 1.93 9.27 -4.03
C GLY A 269 2.80 9.23 -5.29
N PRO A 270 3.21 8.07 -5.77
CA PRO A 270 2.77 7.59 -7.08
C PRO A 270 2.22 6.16 -6.94
N GLY A 271 1.28 5.75 -7.79
CA GLY A 271 0.59 4.45 -7.92
C GLY A 271 -0.94 4.42 -7.64
N GLN A 272 -1.78 4.28 -8.71
CA GLN A 272 -3.20 3.83 -8.89
C GLN A 272 -4.24 4.67 -9.71
N GLN A 273 -4.19 4.59 -11.06
CA GLN A 273 -5.32 4.84 -11.98
C GLN A 273 -6.25 3.61 -12.05
N VAL A 274 -7.56 3.85 -12.07
CA VAL A 274 -8.66 2.87 -12.02
C VAL A 274 -8.85 2.09 -13.34
N SER A 275 -9.00 0.76 -13.25
CA SER A 275 -9.52 -0.14 -14.30
C SER A 275 -10.96 -0.61 -13.98
N PRO A 276 -11.80 -0.99 -14.97
CA PRO A 276 -13.14 -1.57 -14.73
C PRO A 276 -13.01 -3.07 -14.31
N PRO A 277 -14.12 -3.76 -13.94
CA PRO A 277 -14.12 -4.71 -12.82
C PRO A 277 -13.34 -5.98 -13.12
N HIS A 278 -12.19 -6.14 -12.47
CA HIS A 278 -11.44 -7.39 -12.46
C HIS A 278 -11.56 -8.09 -11.11
N THR A 279 -12.06 -9.32 -11.21
CA THR A 279 -11.93 -10.40 -10.24
C THR A 279 -10.52 -10.42 -9.63
N VAL A 280 -10.46 -10.39 -8.30
CA VAL A 280 -9.25 -10.55 -7.49
C VAL A 280 -8.38 -11.69 -8.04
N PRO A 281 -7.15 -11.42 -8.55
CA PRO A 281 -6.23 -12.50 -8.91
C PRO A 281 -5.77 -13.22 -7.64
N SER A 282 -5.85 -14.55 -7.68
CA SER A 282 -5.50 -15.42 -6.55
C SER A 282 -4.06 -15.19 -6.06
N SER A 283 -3.77 -15.53 -4.81
CA SER A 283 -2.48 -15.37 -4.15
C SER A 283 -1.36 -16.31 -4.66
N ARG A 284 -1.51 -16.94 -5.83
CA ARG A 284 -0.55 -17.88 -6.41
C ARG A 284 -0.21 -17.48 -7.85
N ILE A 285 1.06 -17.63 -8.23
CA ILE A 285 1.49 -17.59 -9.64
C ILE A 285 0.69 -18.65 -10.39
N GLU A 286 -0.03 -18.23 -11.42
CA GLU A 286 -0.98 -19.09 -12.12
C GLU A 286 -0.23 -19.97 -13.14
N GLU A 287 -0.48 -21.28 -13.14
CA GLU A 287 -0.13 -22.13 -14.28
C GLU A 287 -1.17 -21.92 -15.37
N ILE A 288 -0.81 -21.16 -16.40
CA ILE A 288 -1.69 -20.75 -17.49
C ILE A 288 -1.62 -21.80 -18.60
N PRO A 289 -2.73 -22.43 -19.00
CA PRO A 289 -2.75 -23.32 -20.16
C PRO A 289 -2.30 -22.57 -21.42
N PHE A 290 -1.41 -23.17 -22.23
CA PHE A 290 -0.91 -22.53 -23.45
C PHE A 290 -2.03 -22.14 -24.43
N SER A 291 -3.14 -22.88 -24.43
CA SER A 291 -4.33 -22.55 -25.23
C SER A 291 -5.00 -21.22 -24.84
N GLU A 292 -4.78 -20.71 -23.63
CA GLU A 292 -5.25 -19.39 -23.19
C GLU A 292 -4.32 -18.26 -23.61
N LEU A 293 -3.11 -18.56 -24.09
CA LEU A 293 -2.11 -17.58 -24.50
C LEU A 293 -2.09 -17.44 -26.02
N GLN A 294 -2.46 -16.26 -26.50
CA GLN A 294 -2.26 -15.87 -27.89
C GLN A 294 -0.97 -15.05 -27.99
N LEU A 295 0.11 -15.66 -28.51
CA LEU A 295 1.36 -14.95 -28.77
C LEU A 295 1.15 -13.87 -29.84
N GLY A 296 1.28 -12.62 -29.44
CA GLY A 296 1.28 -11.47 -30.34
C GLY A 296 2.67 -11.17 -30.92
N PRO A 297 2.90 -9.94 -31.42
CA PRO A 297 4.14 -9.57 -32.10
C PRO A 297 5.36 -9.65 -31.18
N VAL A 298 6.51 -10.01 -31.77
CA VAL A 298 7.80 -9.98 -31.08
C VAL A 298 8.23 -8.52 -30.90
N ILE A 299 8.45 -8.12 -29.65
CA ILE A 299 8.90 -6.76 -29.28
C ILE A 299 10.36 -6.72 -28.85
N GLY A 300 10.97 -7.89 -28.61
CA GLY A 300 12.39 -8.01 -28.28
C GLY A 300 12.91 -9.43 -28.46
N THR A 301 14.16 -9.58 -28.86
CA THR A 301 14.84 -10.87 -28.96
C THR A 301 16.26 -10.73 -28.43
N GLY A 302 16.55 -11.44 -27.34
CA GLY A 302 17.87 -11.54 -26.75
C GLY A 302 18.48 -12.93 -26.94
N SER A 303 19.69 -13.12 -26.40
CA SER A 303 20.37 -14.42 -26.41
C SER A 303 19.61 -15.47 -25.60
N SER A 304 19.04 -15.10 -24.45
CA SER A 304 18.37 -16.01 -23.52
C SER A 304 16.86 -16.13 -23.72
N LYS A 305 16.20 -15.12 -24.30
CA LYS A 305 14.73 -15.07 -24.39
C LYS A 305 14.21 -14.25 -25.57
N THR A 306 12.99 -14.58 -26.01
CA THR A 306 12.19 -13.77 -26.95
C THR A 306 11.00 -13.21 -26.21
N ILE A 307 10.70 -11.92 -26.41
CA ILE A 307 9.62 -11.20 -25.72
C ILE A 307 8.51 -10.89 -26.72
N HIS A 308 7.28 -11.28 -26.40
CA HIS A 308 6.08 -10.97 -27.17
C HIS A 308 5.19 -9.99 -26.42
N HIS A 309 4.65 -8.98 -27.11
CA HIS A 309 3.48 -8.25 -26.61
C HIS A 309 2.24 -9.08 -26.90
N SER A 310 1.37 -9.28 -25.93
CA SER A 310 0.18 -10.15 -26.07
C SER A 310 -0.95 -9.64 -25.19
N GLN A 311 -2.16 -10.14 -25.42
CA GLN A 311 -3.29 -9.92 -24.54
C GLN A 311 -3.65 -11.21 -23.82
N TRP A 312 -3.87 -11.12 -22.50
CA TRP A 312 -4.34 -12.23 -21.68
C TRP A 312 -5.47 -11.73 -20.78
N ARG A 313 -6.65 -12.36 -20.87
CA ARG A 313 -7.88 -11.99 -20.12
C ARG A 313 -8.26 -10.50 -20.21
N GLY A 314 -8.00 -9.89 -21.37
CA GLY A 314 -8.31 -8.47 -21.63
C GLY A 314 -7.25 -7.48 -21.13
N GLN A 315 -6.11 -7.97 -20.62
CA GLN A 315 -5.00 -7.15 -20.17
C GLN A 315 -3.78 -7.32 -21.09
N ASP A 316 -3.07 -6.22 -21.37
CA ASP A 316 -1.78 -6.27 -22.05
C ASP A 316 -0.71 -6.91 -21.14
N VAL A 317 -0.01 -7.90 -21.69
CA VAL A 317 1.04 -8.65 -21.00
C VAL A 317 2.27 -8.80 -21.89
N ALA A 318 3.43 -8.93 -21.25
CA ALA A 318 4.66 -9.35 -21.92
C ALA A 318 4.84 -10.86 -21.69
N ILE A 319 5.00 -11.61 -22.76
CA ILE A 319 5.24 -13.05 -22.71
C ILE A 319 6.70 -13.32 -23.08
N LEU A 320 7.48 -13.76 -22.10
CA LEU A 320 8.90 -14.08 -22.24
C LEU A 320 9.04 -15.57 -22.52
N VAL A 321 9.42 -15.91 -23.76
CA VAL A 321 9.71 -17.28 -24.19
C VAL A 321 11.21 -17.54 -23.99
N LEU A 322 11.54 -18.41 -23.04
CA LEU A 322 12.93 -18.66 -22.65
C LEU A 322 13.58 -19.70 -23.58
N HIS A 323 14.80 -19.41 -24.06
CA HIS A 323 15.55 -20.25 -25.00
C HIS A 323 16.36 -21.36 -24.32
N SER A 324 16.77 -21.18 -23.05
CA SER A 324 17.74 -22.04 -22.35
C SER A 324 17.14 -22.90 -21.22
N ARG A 325 17.97 -23.77 -20.63
CA ARG A 325 17.64 -24.60 -19.45
C ARG A 325 17.59 -23.81 -18.13
N ASP A 326 18.08 -22.58 -18.10
CA ASP A 326 18.13 -21.73 -16.90
C ASP A 326 16.82 -21.00 -16.61
N ALA A 327 15.78 -21.32 -17.39
CA ALA A 327 14.40 -20.90 -17.17
C ALA A 327 13.89 -21.16 -15.75
N ALA A 328 14.39 -22.20 -15.09
CA ALA A 328 14.06 -22.51 -13.71
C ALA A 328 14.66 -21.51 -12.71
N ALA A 329 15.87 -20.99 -12.99
CA ALA A 329 16.53 -20.01 -12.12
C ALA A 329 15.85 -18.64 -12.19
N GLU A 330 15.54 -18.15 -13.40
CA GLU A 330 14.83 -16.88 -13.59
C GLU A 330 13.41 -16.96 -13.00
N LEU A 331 12.70 -18.07 -13.19
CA LEU A 331 11.39 -18.29 -12.54
C LEU A 331 11.49 -18.30 -11.01
N ALA A 332 12.47 -19.00 -10.43
CA ALA A 332 12.64 -19.06 -8.98
C ALA A 332 12.86 -17.65 -8.38
N VAL A 333 13.53 -16.77 -9.11
CA VAL A 333 13.67 -15.36 -8.72
C VAL A 333 12.32 -14.64 -8.79
N PHE A 334 11.56 -14.76 -9.88
CA PHE A 334 10.22 -14.16 -9.97
C PHE A 334 9.27 -14.68 -8.87
N GLU A 335 9.32 -15.97 -8.52
CA GLU A 335 8.53 -16.55 -7.44
C GLU A 335 8.83 -15.90 -6.08
N ARG A 336 10.11 -15.64 -5.78
CA ARG A 336 10.54 -14.91 -4.56
C ARG A 336 10.08 -13.46 -4.57
N LEU A 337 10.08 -12.82 -5.73
CA LEU A 337 9.82 -11.37 -5.89
C LEU A 337 8.34 -11.03 -6.12
N THR A 338 7.43 -11.99 -5.91
CA THR A 338 6.00 -11.80 -6.13
C THR A 338 5.46 -10.59 -5.37
N ARG A 339 4.86 -9.62 -6.09
CA ARG A 339 4.24 -8.37 -5.57
C ARG A 339 5.20 -7.32 -4.97
N ARG A 340 6.45 -7.27 -5.42
CA ARG A 340 7.41 -6.20 -5.08
C ARG A 340 7.22 -4.99 -6.04
N PRO A 341 6.78 -3.81 -5.56
CA PRO A 341 6.30 -2.74 -6.45
C PRO A 341 7.38 -2.08 -7.33
N GLY A 342 8.66 -2.16 -6.95
CA GLY A 342 9.78 -1.61 -7.74
C GLY A 342 10.33 -2.57 -8.79
N LEU A 343 9.75 -3.77 -8.90
CA LEU A 343 10.24 -4.91 -9.67
C LEU A 343 9.15 -5.41 -10.61
N THR A 344 9.53 -5.91 -11.79
CA THR A 344 8.53 -6.43 -12.73
C THR A 344 7.77 -7.63 -12.17
N CYS A 345 6.44 -7.57 -12.22
CA CYS A 345 5.54 -8.57 -11.68
C CYS A 345 5.32 -9.75 -12.64
N LEU A 346 5.39 -10.98 -12.10
CA LEU A 346 4.98 -12.20 -12.79
C LEU A 346 3.51 -12.51 -12.48
N PHE A 347 2.68 -12.61 -13.52
CA PHE A 347 1.29 -13.01 -13.40
C PHE A 347 1.11 -14.53 -13.43
N GLY A 348 1.87 -15.22 -14.27
CA GLY A 348 1.76 -16.66 -14.42
C GLY A 348 2.86 -17.26 -15.29
N VAL A 349 2.84 -18.58 -15.36
CA VAL A 349 3.78 -19.39 -16.12
C VAL A 349 3.03 -20.29 -17.10
N SER A 350 3.63 -20.56 -18.24
CA SER A 350 3.09 -21.51 -19.22
C SER A 350 4.23 -22.27 -19.92
N ARG A 351 3.86 -23.20 -20.79
CA ARG A 351 4.80 -23.92 -21.65
C ARG A 351 4.27 -23.94 -23.07
N ASP A 352 5.10 -23.59 -24.04
CA ASP A 352 4.68 -23.63 -25.44
C ASP A 352 4.52 -25.08 -25.95
N SER A 353 4.05 -25.24 -27.19
CA SER A 353 3.89 -26.55 -27.83
C SER A 353 5.19 -27.36 -27.98
N LYS A 354 6.36 -26.74 -27.80
CA LYS A 354 7.68 -27.37 -27.81
C LYS A 354 8.23 -27.62 -26.39
N GLY A 355 7.44 -27.32 -25.36
CA GLY A 355 7.81 -27.49 -23.95
C GLY A 355 8.69 -26.38 -23.39
N ARG A 356 8.95 -25.30 -24.15
CA ARG A 356 9.74 -24.15 -23.69
C ARG A 356 8.94 -23.37 -22.66
N GLN A 357 9.62 -22.93 -21.61
CA GLN A 357 8.99 -22.18 -20.53
C GLN A 357 8.66 -20.75 -20.96
N MET A 358 7.47 -20.31 -20.57
CA MET A 358 6.93 -18.99 -20.88
C MET A 358 6.58 -18.30 -19.56
N LEU A 359 7.07 -17.08 -19.37
CA LEU A 359 6.73 -16.23 -18.24
C LEU A 359 5.77 -15.14 -18.73
N VAL A 360 4.63 -14.96 -18.06
CA VAL A 360 3.64 -13.93 -18.38
C VAL A 360 3.79 -12.82 -17.34
N THR A 361 4.35 -11.69 -17.75
CA THR A 361 4.62 -10.54 -16.86
C THR A 361 3.76 -9.34 -17.24
N GLU A 362 3.78 -8.32 -16.38
CA GLU A 362 3.26 -7.00 -16.75
C GLU A 362 3.94 -6.45 -18.02
N PHE A 363 3.16 -5.77 -18.86
CA PHE A 363 3.65 -5.12 -20.08
C PHE A 363 3.99 -3.66 -19.79
N ALA A 364 5.19 -3.23 -20.19
CA ALA A 364 5.64 -1.85 -20.10
C ALA A 364 5.39 -1.12 -21.44
N PRO A 365 4.42 -0.20 -21.54
CA PRO A 365 4.00 0.39 -22.81
C PRO A 365 5.08 1.23 -23.49
N MET A 366 6.04 1.76 -22.74
CA MET A 366 7.12 2.60 -23.29
C MET A 366 8.44 1.84 -23.48
N GLY A 367 8.47 0.53 -23.22
CA GLY A 367 9.68 -0.28 -23.37
C GLY A 367 10.74 0.02 -22.31
N SER A 368 12.02 -0.05 -22.71
CA SER A 368 13.17 0.12 -21.80
C SER A 368 13.60 1.58 -21.70
N LEU A 369 14.06 1.98 -20.51
CA LEU A 369 14.39 3.37 -20.20
C LEU A 369 15.54 3.91 -21.06
N ASN A 370 16.51 3.05 -21.43
CA ASN A 370 17.57 3.45 -22.35
C ASN A 370 17.03 3.89 -23.72
N LYS A 371 15.99 3.23 -24.24
CA LYS A 371 15.37 3.60 -25.52
C LYS A 371 14.61 4.91 -25.39
N VAL A 372 13.83 5.07 -24.31
CA VAL A 372 13.08 6.30 -24.04
C VAL A 372 14.01 7.52 -23.97
N LEU A 373 15.18 7.39 -23.32
CA LEU A 373 16.16 8.49 -23.26
C LEU A 373 16.89 8.72 -24.59
N ALA A 374 17.28 7.66 -25.30
CA ALA A 374 17.90 7.80 -26.61
C ALA A 374 16.97 8.45 -27.64
N ASP A 375 15.69 8.06 -27.65
CA ASP A 375 14.67 8.65 -28.53
C ASP A 375 14.45 10.14 -28.22
N LEU A 376 14.54 10.56 -26.95
CA LEU A 376 14.47 11.98 -26.57
C LEU A 376 15.68 12.77 -27.08
N GLU A 377 16.87 12.20 -26.95
CA GLU A 377 18.11 12.84 -27.42
C GLU A 377 18.11 12.97 -28.96
N ASP A 378 17.66 11.94 -29.67
CA ASP A 378 17.49 11.97 -31.14
C ASP A 378 16.48 13.06 -31.57
N ASP A 379 15.46 13.34 -30.74
CA ASP A 379 14.50 14.43 -30.90
C ASP A 379 15.06 15.81 -30.47
N GLY A 380 16.31 15.89 -29.99
CA GLY A 380 16.93 17.11 -29.49
C GLY A 380 16.33 17.61 -28.17
N ARG A 381 15.77 16.70 -27.36
CA ARG A 381 15.13 16.98 -26.08
C ARG A 381 15.87 16.25 -24.96
N SER A 382 15.82 16.79 -23.76
CA SER A 382 16.35 16.13 -22.57
C SER A 382 15.29 16.05 -21.47
N ALA A 383 15.45 15.07 -20.58
CA ALA A 383 14.66 15.00 -19.37
C ALA A 383 15.25 15.91 -18.29
N SER A 384 14.39 16.54 -17.49
CA SER A 384 14.82 17.36 -16.36
C SER A 384 15.56 16.54 -15.30
N ASP A 385 16.46 17.18 -14.55
CA ASP A 385 17.20 16.53 -13.46
C ASP A 385 16.29 15.86 -12.43
N LEU A 386 15.12 16.45 -12.15
CA LEU A 386 14.12 15.86 -11.25
C LEU A 386 13.50 14.57 -11.79
N VAL A 387 13.30 14.48 -13.11
CA VAL A 387 12.82 13.26 -13.78
C VAL A 387 13.89 12.18 -13.72
N LEU A 388 15.14 12.50 -14.06
CA LEU A 388 16.26 11.57 -13.99
C LEU A 388 16.50 11.09 -12.55
N MET A 389 16.44 12.00 -11.58
CA MET A 389 16.54 11.67 -10.16
C MET A 389 15.41 10.76 -9.71
N LYS A 390 14.17 11.00 -10.17
CA LYS A 390 13.03 10.13 -9.84
C LYS A 390 13.21 8.71 -10.40
N CYS A 391 13.73 8.56 -11.62
CA CYS A 391 14.13 7.27 -12.17
C CYS A 391 15.15 6.57 -11.26
N ALA A 392 16.23 7.26 -10.87
CA ALA A 392 17.26 6.72 -9.99
C ALA A 392 16.70 6.26 -8.63
N MET A 393 15.80 7.06 -8.02
CA MET A 393 15.14 6.71 -6.77
C MET A 393 14.28 5.45 -6.87
N GLN A 394 13.48 5.30 -7.94
CA GLN A 394 12.63 4.13 -8.15
C GLN A 394 13.46 2.86 -8.44
N VAL A 395 14.56 2.99 -9.20
CA VAL A 395 15.51 1.89 -9.40
C VAL A 395 16.19 1.50 -8.08
N CYS A 396 16.62 2.47 -7.27
CA CYS A 396 17.20 2.21 -5.95
C CYS A 396 16.21 1.46 -5.03
N GLU A 397 14.95 1.87 -5.01
CA GLU A 397 13.89 1.20 -4.25
C GLU A 397 13.65 -0.25 -4.74
N GLY A 398 13.62 -0.47 -6.06
CA GLY A 398 13.55 -1.82 -6.63
C GLY A 398 14.74 -2.70 -6.21
N MET A 399 15.96 -2.15 -6.24
CA MET A 399 17.16 -2.85 -5.81
C MET A 399 17.17 -3.15 -4.32
N MET A 400 16.64 -2.27 -3.47
CA MET A 400 16.46 -2.57 -2.04
C MET A 400 15.55 -3.79 -1.83
N GLN A 401 14.48 -3.92 -2.61
CA GLN A 401 13.57 -5.07 -2.55
C GLN A 401 14.25 -6.38 -2.97
N LEU A 402 15.19 -6.33 -3.92
CA LEU A 402 16.03 -7.49 -4.28
C LEU A 402 16.98 -7.86 -3.13
N VAL A 403 17.63 -6.87 -2.52
CA VAL A 403 18.59 -7.06 -1.43
C VAL A 403 17.91 -7.60 -0.16
N GLU A 404 16.68 -7.19 0.13
CA GLU A 404 15.85 -7.75 1.23
C GLU A 404 15.67 -9.27 1.10
N GLU A 405 15.58 -9.78 -0.13
CA GLU A 405 15.49 -11.21 -0.43
C GLU A 405 16.86 -11.89 -0.52
N GLY A 406 17.96 -11.18 -0.25
CA GLY A 406 19.32 -11.69 -0.34
C GLY A 406 19.82 -11.92 -1.77
N LEU A 407 19.20 -11.27 -2.76
CA LEU A 407 19.52 -11.44 -4.19
C LEU A 407 20.47 -10.34 -4.70
N ILE A 408 21.31 -10.71 -5.66
CA ILE A 408 22.23 -9.85 -6.41
C ILE A 408 21.83 -9.90 -7.87
N HIS A 409 21.53 -8.74 -8.48
CA HIS A 409 21.04 -8.63 -9.85
C HIS A 409 22.10 -8.96 -10.89
N ARG A 410 23.33 -8.43 -10.74
CA ARG A 410 24.51 -8.68 -11.59
C ARG A 410 24.45 -8.14 -13.03
N ASP A 411 23.34 -7.56 -13.45
CA ASP A 411 23.13 -6.97 -14.78
C ASP A 411 22.26 -5.69 -14.72
N LEU A 412 22.46 -4.89 -13.67
CA LEU A 412 21.74 -3.63 -13.52
C LEU A 412 22.26 -2.59 -14.54
N ALA A 413 21.39 -2.13 -15.43
CA ALA A 413 21.65 -1.14 -16.47
C ALA A 413 20.32 -0.55 -16.98
N LEU A 414 20.32 0.59 -17.67
CA LEU A 414 19.08 1.20 -18.16
C LEU A 414 18.28 0.32 -19.15
N ARG A 415 18.95 -0.58 -19.89
CA ARG A 415 18.28 -1.56 -20.76
C ARG A 415 17.38 -2.54 -20.00
N ASN A 416 17.66 -2.75 -18.71
CA ASN A 416 16.95 -3.64 -17.80
C ASN A 416 16.05 -2.86 -16.83
N VAL A 417 15.69 -1.63 -17.18
CA VAL A 417 14.69 -0.82 -16.48
C VAL A 417 13.55 -0.56 -17.46
N LEU A 418 12.34 -1.01 -17.12
CA LEU A 418 11.13 -0.84 -17.94
C LEU A 418 10.34 0.40 -17.54
N VAL A 419 9.69 1.03 -18.50
CA VAL A 419 8.98 2.30 -18.35
C VAL A 419 7.48 2.12 -18.52
N PHE A 420 6.74 2.44 -17.47
CA PHE A 420 5.28 2.36 -17.39
C PHE A 420 4.61 3.74 -17.52
N GLY A 421 5.34 4.79 -17.17
CA GLY A 421 4.97 6.18 -17.42
C GLY A 421 6.24 7.02 -17.48
N PHE A 422 6.28 7.98 -18.40
CA PHE A 422 7.40 8.89 -18.50
C PHE A 422 6.96 10.23 -19.06
N SER A 423 7.42 11.30 -18.40
CA SER A 423 7.34 12.66 -18.90
C SER A 423 8.68 13.33 -18.66
N PRO A 424 9.33 13.90 -19.70
CA PRO A 424 10.66 14.51 -19.55
C PRO A 424 10.65 15.75 -18.64
N GLU A 425 9.50 16.38 -18.42
CA GLU A 425 9.37 17.59 -17.60
C GLU A 425 8.60 17.36 -16.30
N ASN A 426 7.84 16.27 -16.20
CA ASN A 426 7.02 15.97 -15.02
C ASN A 426 7.51 14.70 -14.32
N TYR A 427 8.36 14.89 -13.31
CA TYR A 427 8.88 13.80 -12.47
C TYR A 427 7.77 12.99 -11.77
N ARG A 428 6.56 13.53 -11.61
CA ARG A 428 5.43 12.79 -11.00
C ARG A 428 4.77 11.81 -11.97
N ALA A 429 4.99 11.98 -13.27
CA ALA A 429 4.51 11.08 -14.33
C ALA A 429 5.57 10.06 -14.75
N VAL A 430 6.59 9.82 -13.90
CA VAL A 430 7.64 8.83 -14.11
C VAL A 430 7.33 7.59 -13.29
N HIS A 431 7.22 6.45 -13.95
CA HIS A 431 7.10 5.14 -13.32
C HIS A 431 7.97 4.14 -14.06
N VAL A 432 9.02 3.66 -13.38
CA VAL A 432 9.99 2.70 -13.89
C VAL A 432 10.16 1.53 -12.93
N LYS A 433 10.48 0.36 -13.46
CA LYS A 433 10.72 -0.85 -12.65
C LYS A 433 11.93 -1.61 -13.17
N VAL A 434 12.67 -2.23 -12.24
CA VAL A 434 13.80 -3.09 -12.59
C VAL A 434 13.28 -4.44 -13.11
N THR A 435 13.97 -5.02 -14.10
CA THR A 435 13.63 -6.30 -14.72
C THR A 435 14.88 -7.10 -15.12
N ASP A 436 14.66 -8.22 -15.82
CA ASP A 436 15.69 -9.12 -16.36
C ASP A 436 16.57 -9.81 -15.30
N TYR A 437 15.97 -10.79 -14.63
CA TYR A 437 16.60 -11.54 -13.56
C TYR A 437 17.42 -12.75 -14.04
N GLY A 438 17.70 -12.87 -15.34
CA GLY A 438 18.35 -14.05 -15.92
C GLY A 438 19.74 -14.35 -15.34
N LEU A 439 20.44 -13.33 -14.82
CA LEU A 439 21.75 -13.48 -14.16
C LEU A 439 21.68 -13.36 -12.62
N THR A 440 20.50 -13.15 -12.04
CA THR A 440 20.32 -12.89 -10.60
C THR A 440 20.65 -14.12 -9.76
N GLN A 441 21.38 -13.93 -8.65
CA GLN A 441 21.80 -15.02 -7.74
C GLN A 441 21.73 -14.62 -6.27
N GLU A 442 21.68 -15.61 -5.39
CA GLU A 442 21.61 -15.42 -3.94
C GLU A 442 23.00 -15.25 -3.30
N GLY A 443 23.13 -14.24 -2.44
CA GLY A 443 24.29 -14.02 -1.59
C GLY A 443 25.62 -13.82 -2.33
N LEU A 444 26.73 -13.86 -1.59
CA LEU A 444 28.07 -13.75 -2.19
C LEU A 444 28.32 -14.92 -3.13
N CYS A 445 28.50 -14.64 -4.42
CA CYS A 445 28.70 -15.68 -5.43
C CYS A 445 30.00 -15.50 -6.21
N TYR A 446 30.54 -16.64 -6.65
CA TYR A 446 31.66 -16.73 -7.59
C TYR A 446 31.17 -17.32 -8.89
N TYR A 447 31.55 -16.71 -10.01
CA TYR A 447 31.07 -17.14 -11.32
C TYR A 447 32.14 -17.93 -12.08
N GLY A 448 31.82 -19.17 -12.47
CA GLY A 448 32.73 -20.10 -13.14
C GLY A 448 32.40 -20.41 -14.61
N GLY A 449 31.46 -19.68 -15.22
CA GLY A 449 30.92 -19.97 -16.56
C GLY A 449 31.50 -19.14 -17.71
N SER A 450 31.13 -19.50 -18.93
CA SER A 450 31.47 -18.82 -20.21
C SER A 450 30.39 -17.86 -20.71
N GLU A 451 29.37 -17.54 -19.89
CA GLU A 451 28.28 -16.65 -20.30
C GLU A 451 28.77 -15.22 -20.53
N ALA A 452 28.13 -14.55 -21.49
CA ALA A 452 28.33 -13.14 -21.75
C ALA A 452 27.92 -12.33 -20.51
N VAL A 453 28.81 -11.45 -20.05
CA VAL A 453 28.59 -10.58 -18.89
C VAL A 453 28.74 -9.12 -19.31
N PRO A 454 28.05 -8.18 -18.63
CA PRO A 454 28.03 -6.77 -19.02
C PRO A 454 29.30 -6.03 -18.56
N ILE A 455 30.45 -6.29 -19.21
CA ILE A 455 31.78 -5.84 -18.76
C ILE A 455 31.84 -4.34 -18.40
N ARG A 456 31.16 -3.48 -19.17
CA ARG A 456 31.15 -2.03 -18.99
C ARG A 456 30.43 -1.54 -17.72
N TRP A 457 29.59 -2.38 -17.11
CA TRP A 457 28.90 -2.11 -15.85
C TRP A 457 29.54 -2.81 -14.65
N MET A 458 30.60 -3.60 -14.86
CA MET A 458 31.17 -4.45 -13.81
C MET A 458 32.21 -3.73 -12.95
N PRO A 459 32.22 -3.99 -11.62
CA PRO A 459 33.24 -3.45 -10.73
C PRO A 459 34.58 -4.21 -10.82
N PRO A 460 35.68 -3.62 -10.32
CA PRO A 460 37.02 -4.21 -10.37
C PRO A 460 37.12 -5.60 -9.75
N GLU A 461 36.42 -5.88 -8.64
CA GLU A 461 36.45 -7.20 -7.99
C GLU A 461 35.75 -8.29 -8.81
N ALA A 462 34.67 -7.95 -9.52
CA ALA A 462 33.99 -8.88 -10.40
C ALA A 462 34.82 -9.17 -11.66
N LEU A 463 35.49 -8.15 -12.20
CA LEU A 463 36.39 -8.27 -13.35
C LEU A 463 37.64 -9.11 -13.02
N LYS A 464 38.29 -8.86 -11.88
CA LYS A 464 39.55 -9.54 -11.50
C LYS A 464 39.33 -10.94 -10.96
N ARG A 465 38.31 -11.11 -10.10
CA ARG A 465 38.18 -12.29 -9.23
C ARG A 465 36.85 -13.01 -9.43
N ARG A 466 36.00 -12.55 -10.36
CA ARG A 466 34.66 -13.12 -10.58
C ARG A 466 33.88 -13.23 -9.27
N LYS A 467 33.96 -12.19 -8.43
CA LYS A 467 33.28 -12.09 -7.13
C LYS A 467 32.18 -11.04 -7.23
N TRP A 468 30.94 -11.41 -6.91
CA TRP A 468 29.79 -10.49 -6.85
C TRP A 468 29.23 -10.42 -5.44
N SER A 469 28.85 -9.21 -5.04
CA SER A 469 28.11 -8.91 -3.81
C SER A 469 27.08 -7.81 -4.08
N GLU A 470 26.25 -7.47 -3.10
CA GLU A 470 25.42 -6.24 -3.14
C GLU A 470 26.24 -5.01 -3.55
N LYS A 471 27.48 -4.89 -3.05
CA LYS A 471 28.38 -3.78 -3.39
C LYS A 471 28.81 -3.77 -4.86
N SER A 472 28.70 -4.90 -5.55
CA SER A 472 28.88 -4.97 -7.00
C SER A 472 27.69 -4.38 -7.76
N ASP A 473 26.47 -4.57 -7.26
CA ASP A 473 25.28 -3.91 -7.82
C ASP A 473 25.26 -2.40 -7.51
N ILE A 474 25.82 -1.96 -6.37
CA ILE A 474 26.01 -0.53 -6.08
C ILE A 474 26.91 0.14 -7.13
N TRP A 475 27.97 -0.55 -7.57
CA TRP A 475 28.81 -0.05 -8.66
C TRP A 475 28.00 0.08 -9.95
N ALA A 476 27.24 -0.95 -10.31
CA ALA A 476 26.39 -0.96 -11.50
C ALA A 476 25.31 0.13 -11.43
N PHE A 477 24.75 0.41 -10.25
CA PHE A 477 23.83 1.52 -10.01
C PHE A 477 24.50 2.88 -10.28
N GLY A 478 25.76 3.07 -9.87
CA GLY A 478 26.52 4.26 -10.23
C GLY A 478 26.70 4.43 -11.75
N VAL A 479 26.97 3.32 -12.47
CA VAL A 479 27.03 3.34 -13.94
C VAL A 479 25.66 3.64 -14.55
N LEU A 480 24.58 3.08 -14.00
CA LEU A 480 23.20 3.38 -14.42
C LEU A 480 22.85 4.86 -14.22
N MET A 481 23.25 5.45 -13.09
CA MET A 481 23.12 6.90 -12.90
C MET A 481 23.92 7.66 -13.96
N TRP A 482 25.14 7.24 -14.28
CA TRP A 482 25.88 7.88 -15.38
C TRP A 482 25.10 7.82 -16.71
N GLU A 483 24.52 6.66 -17.05
CA GLU A 483 23.67 6.52 -18.24
C GLU A 483 22.44 7.45 -18.22
N LEU A 484 21.83 7.72 -17.06
CA LEU A 484 20.69 8.66 -16.95
C LEU A 484 21.07 10.07 -17.40
N TRP A 485 22.23 10.56 -16.95
CA TRP A 485 22.69 11.92 -17.23
C TRP A 485 23.51 12.06 -18.51
N SER A 486 23.94 10.96 -19.13
CA SER A 486 24.55 10.95 -20.47
C SER A 486 23.56 10.57 -21.57
N ALA A 487 22.24 10.68 -21.32
CA ALA A 487 21.19 10.36 -22.28
C ALA A 487 21.32 8.95 -22.90
N ALA A 488 21.59 7.95 -22.06
CA ALA A 488 21.78 6.54 -22.43
C ALA A 488 22.99 6.26 -23.35
N GLU A 489 24.04 7.08 -23.29
CA GLU A 489 25.33 6.75 -23.90
C GLU A 489 25.90 5.42 -23.40
N VAL A 490 26.69 4.76 -24.26
CA VAL A 490 27.38 3.52 -23.89
C VAL A 490 28.55 3.85 -22.94
N PRO A 491 28.62 3.27 -21.71
CA PRO A 491 29.73 3.54 -20.80
C PRO A 491 31.07 3.17 -21.43
N PHE A 492 32.06 4.07 -21.32
CA PHE A 492 33.37 3.93 -21.94
C PHE A 492 33.34 3.80 -23.48
N ALA A 493 32.39 4.44 -24.18
CA ALA A 493 32.27 4.38 -25.64
C ALA A 493 33.57 4.73 -26.40
N PHE A 494 34.45 5.54 -25.80
CA PHE A 494 35.77 5.89 -26.35
C PHE A 494 36.76 4.70 -26.43
N VAL A 495 36.43 3.56 -25.81
CA VAL A 495 37.23 2.33 -25.83
C VAL A 495 36.57 1.27 -26.69
N SER A 496 37.30 0.77 -27.69
CA SER A 496 36.75 -0.12 -28.72
C SER A 496 36.55 -1.58 -28.31
N SER A 497 37.15 -2.05 -27.21
CA SER A 497 37.05 -3.45 -26.76
C SER A 497 36.77 -3.54 -25.27
N ASP A 498 35.91 -4.50 -24.89
CA ASP A 498 35.53 -4.73 -23.50
C ASP A 498 36.73 -5.22 -22.65
N GLU A 499 37.70 -5.93 -23.24
CA GLU A 499 38.93 -6.32 -22.55
C GLU A 499 39.79 -5.12 -22.15
N GLU A 500 39.81 -4.06 -22.96
CA GLU A 500 40.48 -2.82 -22.59
C GLU A 500 39.71 -2.09 -21.49
N VAL A 501 38.37 -2.02 -21.57
CA VAL A 501 37.53 -1.46 -20.51
C VAL A 501 37.80 -2.16 -19.17
N ALA A 502 37.84 -3.50 -19.18
CA ALA A 502 38.18 -4.27 -17.99
C ALA A 502 39.56 -3.90 -17.43
N ARG A 503 40.56 -3.69 -18.30
CA ARG A 503 41.93 -3.31 -17.89
C ARG A 503 42.00 -1.90 -17.30
N ILE A 504 41.31 -0.91 -17.85
CA ILE A 504 41.36 0.46 -17.34
C ILE A 504 40.58 0.63 -16.03
N VAL A 505 39.41 0.00 -15.91
CA VAL A 505 38.60 0.02 -14.68
C VAL A 505 39.36 -0.61 -13.52
N THR A 506 40.04 -1.73 -13.78
CA THR A 506 40.84 -2.44 -12.79
C THR A 506 42.12 -1.71 -12.37
N ARG A 507 42.58 -0.74 -13.15
CA ARG A 507 43.70 0.18 -12.86
C ARG A 507 43.27 1.45 -12.13
N GLY A 508 41.97 1.66 -11.93
CA GLY A 508 41.45 2.81 -11.18
C GLY A 508 40.82 3.89 -12.05
N GLN A 509 40.77 3.73 -13.37
CA GLN A 509 40.06 4.68 -14.23
C GLN A 509 38.55 4.60 -13.98
N ARG A 510 37.87 5.75 -14.08
CA ARG A 510 36.43 5.94 -13.90
C ARG A 510 35.84 6.72 -15.07
N LEU A 511 34.51 6.72 -15.17
CA LEU A 511 33.79 7.52 -16.15
C LEU A 511 33.96 9.01 -15.84
N GLU A 512 34.00 9.83 -16.90
CA GLU A 512 34.00 11.28 -16.78
C GLU A 512 32.59 11.80 -16.51
N LYS A 513 32.49 13.02 -15.99
CA LYS A 513 31.20 13.65 -15.67
C LYS A 513 30.42 13.95 -16.96
N PRO A 514 29.17 13.49 -17.11
CA PRO A 514 28.34 13.88 -18.26
C PRO A 514 28.12 15.38 -18.34
N GLU A 515 27.94 15.90 -19.55
CA GLU A 515 27.56 17.30 -19.76
C GLU A 515 26.18 17.57 -19.12
N GLY A 516 26.01 18.74 -18.50
CA GLY A 516 24.76 19.10 -17.82
C GLY A 516 24.49 18.40 -16.48
N CYS A 517 25.25 17.36 -16.11
CA CYS A 517 25.08 16.68 -14.82
C CYS A 517 25.40 17.60 -13.63
N PRO A 518 24.57 17.66 -12.56
CA PRO A 518 24.91 18.38 -11.34
C PRO A 518 26.12 17.80 -10.60
N ASP A 519 26.97 18.64 -10.02
CA ASP A 519 28.18 18.20 -9.29
C ASP A 519 27.87 17.27 -8.12
N CYS A 520 26.81 17.57 -7.37
CA CYS A 520 26.37 16.78 -6.23
C CYS A 520 25.91 15.37 -6.65
N VAL A 521 25.26 15.24 -7.81
CA VAL A 521 24.85 13.95 -8.38
C VAL A 521 26.08 13.16 -8.83
N PHE A 522 27.02 13.79 -9.53
CA PHE A 522 28.24 13.10 -9.97
C PHE A 522 29.11 12.64 -8.79
N ALA A 523 29.18 13.42 -7.71
CA ALA A 523 29.87 13.01 -6.48
C ALA A 523 29.29 11.72 -5.88
N LEU A 524 27.96 11.52 -5.94
CA LEU A 524 27.31 10.28 -5.53
C LEU A 524 27.71 9.10 -6.44
N MET A 525 27.80 9.32 -7.75
CA MET A 525 28.28 8.30 -8.70
C MET A 525 29.72 7.88 -8.37
N GLN A 526 30.60 8.84 -8.07
CA GLN A 526 32.00 8.56 -7.70
C GLN A 526 32.09 7.70 -6.44
N ARG A 527 31.23 7.93 -5.44
CA ARG A 527 31.14 7.09 -4.23
C ARG A 527 30.67 5.66 -4.51
N CYS A 528 29.78 5.48 -5.50
CA CYS A 528 29.39 4.16 -5.97
C CYS A 528 30.57 3.41 -6.63
N TRP A 529 31.54 4.15 -7.18
CA TRP A 529 32.71 3.60 -7.87
C TRP A 529 33.98 3.54 -7.02
N GLU A 530 33.85 3.51 -5.69
CA GLU A 530 34.99 3.31 -4.83
C GLU A 530 35.73 2.00 -5.14
N GLY A 531 37.06 2.07 -5.11
CA GLY A 531 37.93 0.96 -5.51
C GLY A 531 37.82 -0.25 -4.60
N GLN A 532 37.57 -0.01 -3.31
CA GLN A 532 37.26 -1.02 -2.30
C GLN A 532 35.73 -1.14 -2.18
N ALA A 533 35.21 -2.37 -2.28
CA ALA A 533 33.76 -2.61 -2.33
C ALA A 533 33.08 -2.21 -1.01
N GLU A 534 33.75 -2.39 0.11
CA GLU A 534 33.33 -2.02 1.45
C GLU A 534 33.18 -0.50 1.67
N CYS A 535 33.86 0.33 0.88
CA CYS A 535 33.77 1.79 0.96
C CYS A 535 32.59 2.36 0.18
N ARG A 536 31.96 1.56 -0.69
CA ARG A 536 30.76 1.97 -1.42
C ARG A 536 29.57 2.03 -0.45
N PRO A 537 28.58 2.90 -0.69
CA PRO A 537 27.35 2.95 0.12
C PRO A 537 26.54 1.64 0.00
N SER A 538 25.60 1.44 0.90
CA SER A 538 24.48 0.49 0.78
C SER A 538 23.32 1.11 0.01
N PHE A 539 22.39 0.30 -0.49
CA PHE A 539 21.20 0.85 -1.16
C PHE A 539 20.32 1.69 -0.21
N GLN A 540 20.30 1.38 1.10
CA GLN A 540 19.59 2.19 2.09
C GLN A 540 20.24 3.57 2.29
N GLU A 541 21.57 3.64 2.32
CA GLU A 541 22.30 4.91 2.37
C GLU A 541 22.06 5.69 1.07
N LEU A 542 22.14 5.04 -0.10
CA LEU A 542 21.82 5.65 -1.39
C LEU A 542 20.40 6.23 -1.42
N GLN A 543 19.39 5.52 -0.92
CA GLN A 543 18.02 6.03 -0.89
C GLN A 543 17.91 7.34 -0.09
N THR A 544 18.60 7.41 1.06
CA THR A 544 18.63 8.62 1.90
C THR A 544 19.32 9.78 1.18
N GLU A 545 20.44 9.50 0.53
CA GLU A 545 21.22 10.51 -0.21
C GLU A 545 20.49 10.99 -1.47
N LEU A 546 19.88 10.09 -2.24
CA LEU A 546 19.06 10.43 -3.40
C LEU A 546 17.87 11.32 -3.01
N LEU A 547 17.24 11.06 -1.86
CA LEU A 547 16.19 11.93 -1.34
C LEU A 547 16.70 13.33 -1.00
N SER A 548 17.89 13.43 -0.40
CA SER A 548 18.53 14.71 -0.10
C SER A 548 18.85 15.48 -1.39
N LEU A 549 19.44 14.82 -2.38
CA LEU A 549 19.76 15.41 -3.69
C LEU A 549 18.50 15.82 -4.44
N TYR A 550 17.43 15.02 -4.37
CA TYR A 550 16.14 15.36 -4.96
C TYR A 550 15.57 16.66 -4.36
N VAL A 551 15.67 16.86 -3.05
CA VAL A 551 15.23 18.10 -2.40
C VAL A 551 16.10 19.29 -2.85
N GLU A 552 17.41 19.10 -2.96
CA GLU A 552 18.33 20.14 -3.45
C GLU A 552 18.00 20.56 -4.88
N LEU A 553 17.82 19.60 -5.78
CA LEU A 553 17.46 19.82 -7.19
C LEU A 553 16.05 20.40 -7.37
N ALA A 554 15.15 20.18 -6.41
CA ALA A 554 13.78 20.72 -6.47
C ALA A 554 13.70 22.21 -6.08
N VAL A 555 14.77 22.74 -5.49
CA VAL A 555 14.86 24.12 -5.00
C VAL A 555 15.79 24.98 -5.87
N SER A 556 16.69 24.35 -6.64
CA SER A 556 17.50 24.98 -7.71
C SER A 556 16.69 25.23 -8.97
#